data_AF-A0A1I2FA15-F1
#
_entry.id   AF-A0A1I2FA15-F1
#
_cell.length_a   1.000
_cell.length_b   1.000
_cell.length_c   1.000
_cell.angle_alpha   90.00
_cell.angle_beta   90.00
_cell.angle_gamma   90.00
#
_symmetry.space_group_name_H-M   'P 1'
#
loop_
_entity.id
_entity.type
_entity.pdbx_description
1 polymer ?
#
loop_
_entity_poly.entity_id
_entity_poly.type
_entity_poly.pdbx_seq_one_letter_code
_entity_poly.pdbx_strand_id
1 'polypeptide(L)'
;MHYLTCPQCQSEFATKDKRAKYCSKPCSNSGRAREKQRLVIKTTSSAKKFNPINKTVPIAEINNSVSTLDDDRPFDVTPSDGSPTYIQFTLNGKEYAESGKRWAAETKEKDVITLAGNGCSLQVDKGQLVLRSGFGCSTVPDRERRFSRGVHAIRAIIVLNTTGSLSTAAIQWCADQRIALYILDRDANLTALTHPHTPHVISLRRLQYLVEPVALAKEILSRKLKACQRIKPELAETLTPFFASIGKAEALESLRLFEARAAIIYWTSWNSAIKWKEKDVPVEWKSFTQRASGISGKGYKATHPVNALLNYAYAILAGQVERVLQIAGLDVAVGSLHSDQDGRASLVFDLMEPLRPQVDRVIFSWVAAQRWRRSDFVVDRQGVIRMHPQLARVVVTKALLPDGVIRDEINAYVGLLKRLGDKPLKLATQQTLNI
;
A
#
# COMPACT_ATOMS: atom_id res chain seq x y z
N MET A 1 -38.10 36.30 -14.88
CA MET A 1 -37.23 35.13 -14.60
C MET A 1 -37.78 33.96 -15.39
N HIS A 2 -36.92 33.12 -15.95
CA HIS A 2 -37.29 31.90 -16.64
C HIS A 2 -37.06 30.71 -15.71
N TYR A 3 -37.99 29.77 -15.69
CA TYR A 3 -37.85 28.50 -15.00
C TYR A 3 -37.36 27.47 -16.01
N LEU A 4 -36.17 26.92 -15.76
CA LEU A 4 -35.53 25.93 -16.61
C LEU A 4 -35.21 24.68 -15.79
N THR A 5 -35.23 23.52 -16.43
CA THR A 5 -34.95 22.23 -15.79
C THR A 5 -33.51 21.83 -16.08
N CYS A 6 -32.73 21.55 -15.04
CA CYS A 6 -31.33 21.12 -15.19
C CYS A 6 -31.29 19.69 -15.78
N PRO A 7 -30.56 19.42 -16.90
CA PRO A 7 -30.51 18.09 -17.49
C PRO A 7 -29.83 17.04 -16.60
N GLN A 8 -29.02 17.45 -15.62
CA GLN A 8 -28.17 16.55 -14.84
C GLN A 8 -28.80 16.11 -13.50
N CYS A 9 -29.59 16.97 -12.86
CA CYS A 9 -30.29 16.64 -11.61
C CYS A 9 -31.81 16.77 -11.68
N GLN A 10 -32.34 17.16 -12.85
CA GLN A 10 -33.76 17.37 -13.12
C GLN A 10 -34.47 18.38 -12.19
N SER A 11 -33.73 19.16 -11.41
CA SER A 11 -34.30 20.24 -10.61
C SER A 11 -34.65 21.45 -11.48
N GLU A 12 -35.82 22.03 -11.23
CA GLU A 12 -36.22 23.31 -11.82
C GLU A 12 -35.58 24.47 -11.07
N PHE A 13 -35.05 25.46 -11.79
CA PHE A 13 -34.43 26.64 -11.20
C PHE A 13 -34.81 27.91 -11.97
N ALA A 14 -34.93 29.01 -11.23
CA ALA A 14 -35.23 30.33 -11.77
C ALA A 14 -33.93 31.06 -12.14
N THR A 15 -33.85 31.58 -13.36
CA THR A 15 -32.71 32.36 -13.86
C THR A 15 -33.17 33.58 -14.63
N LYS A 16 -32.32 34.62 -14.69
CA LYS A 16 -32.52 35.78 -15.56
C LYS A 16 -31.93 35.57 -16.96
N ASP A 17 -31.04 34.59 -17.13
CA ASP A 17 -30.41 34.24 -18.41
C ASP A 17 -31.12 33.05 -19.07
N LYS A 18 -31.70 33.28 -20.27
CA LYS A 18 -32.40 32.26 -21.06
C LYS A 18 -31.50 31.15 -21.60
N ARG A 19 -30.17 31.33 -21.60
CA ARG A 19 -29.21 30.33 -22.11
C ARG A 19 -28.61 29.44 -21.02
N ALA A 20 -28.94 29.67 -19.75
CA ALA A 20 -28.41 28.88 -18.65
C ALA A 20 -28.97 27.44 -18.70
N LYS A 21 -28.08 26.45 -18.82
CA LYS A 21 -28.45 25.03 -18.91
C LYS A 21 -28.35 24.28 -17.58
N TYR A 22 -27.62 24.81 -16.59
CA TYR A 22 -27.33 24.13 -15.34
C TYR A 22 -27.72 24.99 -14.15
N CYS A 23 -28.23 24.37 -13.08
CA CYS A 23 -28.53 25.08 -11.84
C CYS A 23 -27.23 25.44 -11.10
N SER A 24 -27.23 26.54 -10.35
CA SER A 24 -26.07 27.08 -9.61
C SER A 24 -25.67 26.29 -8.37
N LYS A 25 -26.40 25.22 -8.02
CA LYS A 25 -26.00 24.26 -6.98
C LYS A 25 -25.00 23.26 -7.59
N PRO A 26 -24.03 22.73 -6.82
CA PRO A 26 -22.96 21.89 -7.34
C PRO A 26 -23.53 20.56 -7.85
N CYS A 27 -23.96 20.57 -9.10
CA CYS A 27 -24.37 19.39 -9.85
C CYS A 27 -23.16 18.59 -10.37
N SER A 28 -21.95 19.06 -10.05
CA SER A 28 -20.68 18.36 -10.28
C SER A 28 -20.52 17.22 -9.27
N ASN A 29 -20.49 15.99 -9.80
CA ASN A 29 -20.04 14.78 -9.11
C ASN A 29 -18.56 14.92 -8.71
N SER A 30 -18.28 15.69 -7.66
CA SER A 30 -17.03 15.67 -6.91
C SER A 30 -17.37 15.59 -5.44
N GLY A 31 -17.65 14.35 -5.00
CA GLY A 31 -17.58 13.88 -3.62
C GLY A 31 -18.18 14.78 -2.53
N ARG A 32 -19.40 14.47 -2.10
CA ARG A 32 -19.79 14.57 -0.69
C ARG A 32 -20.85 13.51 -0.35
N ALA A 33 -20.65 12.91 0.81
CA ALA A 33 -21.37 11.77 1.33
C ALA A 33 -22.88 12.01 1.47
N ARG A 34 -23.65 10.92 1.35
CA ARG A 34 -25.07 10.86 1.70
C ARG A 34 -25.32 11.46 3.08
N GLU A 35 -26.03 12.58 3.12
CA GLU A 35 -26.57 13.14 4.35
C GLU A 35 -27.86 12.37 4.71
N LYS A 36 -27.86 11.70 5.87
CA LYS A 36 -29.03 10.99 6.39
C LYS A 36 -30.12 12.02 6.74
N GLN A 37 -31.33 11.79 6.24
CA GLN A 37 -32.53 12.55 6.59
C GLN A 37 -32.73 12.54 8.11
N ARG A 38 -32.68 13.72 8.74
CA ARG A 38 -33.25 13.95 10.07
C ARG A 38 -34.77 13.97 9.95
N LEU A 39 -35.43 13.01 10.58
CA LEU A 39 -36.86 13.02 10.84
C LEU A 39 -37.19 14.20 11.77
N VAL A 40 -37.90 15.20 11.23
CA VAL A 40 -38.51 16.29 12.00
C VAL A 40 -39.83 15.74 12.57
N ILE A 41 -39.83 15.40 13.86
CA ILE A 41 -41.06 15.11 14.59
C ILE A 41 -41.73 16.44 14.91
N LYS A 42 -42.87 16.71 14.27
CA LYS A 42 -43.78 17.81 14.65
C LYS A 42 -44.47 17.45 15.96
N THR A 43 -44.19 18.18 17.03
CA THR A 43 -44.98 18.13 18.26
C THR A 43 -46.21 19.03 18.11
N THR A 44 -47.39 18.41 18.08
CA THR A 44 -48.67 19.09 18.27
C THR A 44 -48.95 19.24 19.75
N SER A 45 -49.11 20.48 20.21
CA SER A 45 -49.52 20.80 21.58
C SER A 45 -51.02 20.58 21.75
N SER A 46 -51.41 19.71 22.68
CA SER A 46 -52.76 19.70 23.25
C SER A 46 -52.67 19.72 24.77
N ALA A 47 -53.21 20.79 25.35
CA ALA A 47 -53.27 21.04 26.77
C ALA A 47 -54.32 20.15 27.45
N LYS A 48 -53.95 19.49 28.56
CA LYS A 48 -54.90 19.10 29.61
C LYS A 48 -54.26 19.29 31.00
N LYS A 49 -54.99 20.03 31.83
CA LYS A 49 -54.77 20.31 33.26
C LYS A 49 -54.84 19.03 34.09
N PHE A 50 -54.06 18.92 35.18
CA PHE A 50 -54.54 18.40 36.47
C PHE A 50 -53.61 18.84 37.63
N ASN A 51 -54.23 19.06 38.79
CA ASN A 51 -53.75 19.76 40.00
C ASN A 51 -53.03 18.81 41.01
N PRO A 52 -52.45 19.35 42.12
CA PRO A 52 -51.36 18.74 42.91
C PRO A 52 -51.86 17.91 44.11
N ILE A 53 -50.99 17.11 44.76
CA ILE A 53 -50.99 16.79 46.22
C ILE A 53 -49.68 16.09 46.65
N ASN A 54 -49.23 16.48 47.85
CA ASN A 54 -48.07 16.07 48.68
C ASN A 54 -47.80 14.57 48.89
N LYS A 55 -46.51 14.18 49.07
CA LYS A 55 -45.96 13.67 50.36
C LYS A 55 -44.46 13.24 50.29
N THR A 56 -43.70 13.74 51.27
CA THR A 56 -42.55 13.15 52.02
C THR A 56 -41.18 12.87 51.38
N VAL A 57 -40.15 13.37 52.07
CA VAL A 57 -38.67 13.32 51.88
C VAL A 57 -38.12 12.06 52.62
N PRO A 58 -36.94 11.46 52.28
CA PRO A 58 -35.66 11.96 52.83
C PRO A 58 -34.45 11.97 51.87
N ILE A 59 -33.66 13.00 52.12
CA ILE A 59 -32.30 13.39 51.71
C ILE A 59 -31.28 12.23 51.65
N ALA A 60 -30.53 12.14 50.53
CA ALA A 60 -29.10 11.84 50.55
C ALA A 60 -28.39 12.40 49.30
N GLU A 61 -27.40 13.26 49.57
CA GLU A 61 -26.19 13.53 48.77
C GLU A 61 -26.27 14.39 47.49
N ILE A 62 -26.14 15.70 47.72
CA ILE A 62 -25.24 16.65 47.06
C ILE A 62 -24.61 16.16 45.74
N ASN A 63 -25.28 16.46 44.63
CA ASN A 63 -24.66 16.54 43.32
C ASN A 63 -23.84 17.85 43.24
N ASN A 64 -22.51 17.73 43.31
CA ASN A 64 -21.64 18.78 42.79
C ASN A 64 -21.45 18.57 41.28
N SER A 65 -21.88 19.60 40.57
CA SER A 65 -21.69 19.89 39.15
C SER A 65 -20.36 19.41 38.57
N VAL A 66 -20.44 18.48 37.62
CA VAL A 66 -19.58 18.50 36.44
C VAL A 66 -20.52 18.55 35.26
N SER A 67 -20.49 19.67 34.53
CA SER A 67 -21.10 19.76 33.21
C SER A 67 -20.54 18.63 32.36
N THR A 68 -21.34 17.59 32.12
CA THR A 68 -21.02 16.57 31.13
C THR A 68 -20.98 17.28 29.78
N LEU A 69 -19.78 17.59 29.32
CA LEU A 69 -19.52 17.78 27.91
C LEU A 69 -20.09 16.54 27.23
N ASP A 70 -21.10 16.72 26.38
CA ASP A 70 -21.63 15.66 25.54
C ASP A 70 -20.46 15.07 24.75
N ASP A 71 -20.00 13.93 25.23
CA ASP A 71 -18.89 13.21 24.68
C ASP A 71 -19.41 12.42 23.48
N ASP A 72 -19.42 13.07 22.31
CA ASP A 72 -19.79 12.50 21.01
C ASP A 72 -18.86 11.36 20.54
N ARG A 73 -18.01 10.81 21.42
CA ARG A 73 -17.28 9.57 21.13
C ARG A 73 -18.30 8.42 20.99
N PRO A 74 -18.21 7.62 19.92
CA PRO A 74 -19.16 6.54 19.69
C PRO A 74 -19.17 5.57 20.88
N PHE A 75 -20.36 5.29 21.43
CA PHE A 75 -20.55 4.28 22.48
C PHE A 75 -19.98 2.93 22.01
N ASP A 76 -19.16 2.31 22.86
CA ASP A 76 -18.72 0.93 22.64
C ASP A 76 -19.95 0.01 22.66
N VAL A 77 -20.29 -0.57 21.52
CA VAL A 77 -21.37 -1.56 21.42
C VAL A 77 -20.85 -2.85 22.01
N THR A 78 -21.21 -3.21 23.24
CA THR A 78 -20.90 -4.51 23.82
C THR A 78 -21.83 -5.60 23.24
N PRO A 79 -21.30 -6.68 22.64
CA PRO A 79 -22.08 -7.84 22.23
C PRO A 79 -22.84 -8.46 23.40
N SER A 80 -24.02 -9.02 23.11
CA SER A 80 -24.90 -9.65 24.11
C SER A 80 -24.33 -10.93 24.73
N ASP A 81 -23.25 -11.48 24.19
CA ASP A 81 -22.59 -12.70 24.68
C ASP A 81 -21.41 -12.41 25.63
N GLY A 82 -21.17 -11.14 25.96
CA GLY A 82 -20.07 -10.73 26.85
C GLY A 82 -18.68 -10.89 26.23
N SER A 83 -18.57 -11.30 24.97
CA SER A 83 -17.32 -11.23 24.23
C SER A 83 -17.02 -9.78 23.87
N PRO A 84 -15.77 -9.30 23.97
CA PRO A 84 -15.46 -7.94 23.56
C PRO A 84 -15.69 -7.83 22.03
N THR A 85 -16.43 -6.81 21.60
CA THR A 85 -16.80 -6.50 20.19
C THR A 85 -15.60 -6.46 19.26
N TYR A 86 -14.43 -6.21 19.84
CA TYR A 86 -13.13 -6.25 19.24
C TYR A 86 -12.16 -6.65 20.36
N ILE A 87 -11.17 -7.50 20.08
CA ILE A 87 -10.05 -7.67 21.01
C ILE A 87 -9.34 -6.32 21.06
N GLN A 88 -9.61 -5.51 22.09
CA GLN A 88 -8.86 -4.30 22.35
C GLN A 88 -7.48 -4.77 22.81
N PHE A 89 -6.57 -4.92 21.84
CA PHE A 89 -5.21 -5.34 22.12
C PHE A 89 -4.54 -4.21 22.89
N THR A 90 -4.52 -4.29 24.22
CA THR A 90 -3.79 -3.36 25.06
C THR A 90 -2.31 -3.47 24.70
N LEU A 91 -1.81 -2.48 23.94
CA LEU A 91 -0.42 -2.42 23.56
C LEU A 91 0.38 -2.05 24.81
N ASN A 92 1.16 -2.98 25.35
CA ASN A 92 2.06 -2.68 26.46
C ASN A 92 3.17 -1.75 25.96
N GLY A 93 3.12 -0.47 26.35
CA GLY A 93 4.06 0.55 25.90
C GLY A 93 5.53 0.22 26.23
N LYS A 94 5.79 -0.48 27.34
CA LYS A 94 7.15 -0.90 27.71
C LYS A 94 7.68 -1.95 26.72
N GLU A 95 6.89 -2.98 26.44
CA GLU A 95 7.27 -4.04 25.49
C GLU A 95 7.39 -3.52 24.06
N TYR A 96 6.54 -2.57 23.67
CA TYR A 96 6.63 -1.91 22.37
C TYR A 96 7.92 -1.11 22.24
N ALA A 97 8.30 -0.35 23.28
CA ALA A 97 9.56 0.40 23.30
C ALA A 97 10.80 -0.52 23.28
N GLU A 98 10.77 -1.65 23.98
CA GLU A 98 11.83 -2.67 23.92
C GLU A 98 12.00 -3.26 22.52
N SER A 99 10.88 -3.61 21.87
CA SER A 99 10.91 -4.11 20.49
C SER A 99 11.49 -3.06 19.54
N GLY A 100 11.14 -1.79 19.73
CA GLY A 100 11.75 -0.68 19.01
C GLY A 100 13.26 -0.59 19.18
N LYS A 101 13.77 -0.68 20.42
CA LYS A 101 15.22 -0.70 20.71
C LYS A 101 15.92 -1.87 20.03
N ARG A 102 15.31 -3.07 20.07
CA ARG A 102 15.85 -4.27 19.44
C ARG A 102 16.02 -4.09 17.93
N TRP A 103 14.97 -3.66 17.23
CA TRP A 103 15.03 -3.52 15.77
C TRP A 103 15.92 -2.35 15.33
N ALA A 104 15.99 -1.28 16.11
CA ALA A 104 16.94 -0.21 15.87
C ALA A 104 18.39 -0.71 15.91
N ALA A 105 18.73 -1.62 16.84
CA ALA A 105 20.06 -2.22 16.92
C ALA A 105 20.40 -3.18 15.76
N GLU A 106 19.40 -3.81 15.13
CA GLU A 106 19.61 -4.67 13.95
C GLU A 106 19.76 -3.86 12.65
N THR A 107 19.35 -2.59 12.65
CA THR A 107 19.39 -1.73 11.46
C THR A 107 20.84 -1.43 11.06
N LYS A 108 21.28 -2.03 9.95
CA LYS A 108 22.60 -1.77 9.34
C LYS A 108 22.43 -0.99 8.04
N GLU A 109 22.42 0.33 8.16
CA GLU A 109 22.37 1.24 7.02
C GLU A 109 23.78 1.49 6.48
N LYS A 110 23.95 1.41 5.17
CA LYS A 110 25.21 1.71 4.48
C LYS A 110 25.00 2.81 3.44
N ASP A 111 24.47 2.42 2.29
CA ASP A 111 24.19 3.24 1.12
C ASP A 111 22.72 3.67 1.03
N VAL A 112 21.82 2.91 1.66
CA VAL A 112 20.41 3.27 1.80
C VAL A 112 20.12 3.67 3.24
N ILE A 113 19.65 4.90 3.38
CA ILE A 113 19.30 5.49 4.67
C ILE A 113 17.79 5.39 4.85
N THR A 114 17.34 5.07 6.06
CA THR A 114 15.90 5.05 6.37
C THR A 114 15.56 6.09 7.43
N LEU A 115 14.40 6.72 7.26
CA LEU A 115 13.78 7.64 8.22
C LEU A 115 12.43 7.06 8.61
N ALA A 116 12.20 6.93 9.91
CA ALA A 116 10.93 6.45 10.43
C ALA A 116 10.55 7.22 11.69
N GLY A 117 9.28 7.14 12.06
CA GLY A 117 8.72 7.82 13.23
C GLY A 117 7.99 9.11 12.87
N ASN A 118 7.24 9.64 13.83
CA ASN A 118 6.43 10.83 13.62
C ASN A 118 7.30 12.10 13.74
N GLY A 119 7.12 13.05 12.82
CA GLY A 119 7.89 14.30 12.79
C GLY A 119 9.29 14.13 12.22
N CYS A 120 9.54 13.15 11.36
CA CYS A 120 10.81 13.07 10.64
C CYS A 120 11.02 14.33 9.77
N SER A 121 12.26 14.76 9.60
CA SER A 121 12.56 15.94 8.77
C SER A 121 13.75 15.72 7.85
N LEU A 122 13.60 16.12 6.60
CA LEU A 122 14.66 16.18 5.61
C LEU A 122 14.85 17.64 5.15
N GLN A 123 15.97 18.23 5.55
CA GLN A 123 16.25 19.66 5.34
C GLN A 123 17.66 19.88 4.80
N VAL A 124 17.92 21.08 4.29
CA VAL A 124 19.27 21.51 3.94
C VAL A 124 19.67 22.64 4.88
N ASP A 125 20.79 22.48 5.57
CA ASP A 125 21.36 23.47 6.46
C ASP A 125 22.81 23.74 6.04
N LYS A 126 23.13 25.00 5.75
CA LYS A 126 24.48 25.43 5.30
C LYS A 126 25.06 24.56 4.18
N GLY A 127 24.22 24.15 3.21
CA GLY A 127 24.61 23.31 2.07
C GLY A 127 24.74 21.82 2.36
N GLN A 128 24.56 21.39 3.60
CA GLN A 128 24.55 20.00 4.02
C GLN A 128 23.12 19.46 4.07
N LEU A 129 22.94 18.20 3.67
CA LEU A 129 21.68 17.50 3.85
C LEU A 129 21.57 17.03 5.31
N VAL A 130 20.52 17.48 6.00
CA VAL A 130 20.24 17.16 7.40
C VAL A 130 19.04 16.23 7.49
N LEU A 131 19.27 15.07 8.09
CA LEU A 131 18.27 14.04 8.34
C LEU A 131 18.01 13.97 9.83
N ARG A 132 16.74 14.16 10.22
CA ARG A 132 16.27 13.90 11.58
C ARG A 132 15.21 12.81 11.51
N SER A 133 15.46 11.69 12.18
CA SER A 133 14.43 10.67 12.36
C SER A 133 13.32 11.21 13.26
N GLY A 134 12.11 10.72 13.06
CA GLY A 134 10.97 11.15 13.86
C GLY A 134 10.97 10.50 15.24
N PHE A 135 10.14 11.04 16.13
CA PHE A 135 9.84 10.41 17.40
C PHE A 135 8.96 9.17 17.15
N GLY A 136 9.44 8.00 17.56
CA GLY A 136 8.60 6.82 17.75
C GLY A 136 8.17 6.71 19.21
N CYS A 137 7.19 5.85 19.53
CA CYS A 137 7.00 5.40 20.93
C CYS A 137 8.23 4.65 21.48
N SER A 138 9.16 4.24 20.60
CA SER A 138 10.50 3.79 20.97
C SER A 138 11.33 4.97 21.46
N THR A 139 11.82 4.91 22.70
CA THR A 139 12.78 5.84 23.34
C THR A 139 14.17 5.83 22.70
N VAL A 140 14.26 5.55 21.39
CA VAL A 140 15.49 5.56 20.62
C VAL A 140 15.62 6.94 19.98
N PRO A 141 16.39 7.87 20.56
CA PRO A 141 16.76 9.07 19.85
C PRO A 141 17.71 8.66 18.72
N ASP A 142 17.23 8.70 17.48
CA ASP A 142 18.14 8.64 16.34
C ASP A 142 18.89 9.97 16.27
N ARG A 143 20.21 9.93 16.10
CA ARG A 143 21.00 11.16 16.02
C ARG A 143 20.74 11.86 14.70
N GLU A 144 20.74 13.19 14.74
CA GLU A 144 20.78 13.99 13.52
C GLU A 144 21.97 13.56 12.66
N ARG A 145 21.72 13.30 11.37
CA ARG A 145 22.76 12.93 10.42
C ARG A 145 22.93 14.05 9.41
N ARG A 146 24.18 14.42 9.14
CA ARG A 146 24.55 15.48 8.21
C ARG A 146 25.42 14.91 7.10
N PHE A 147 25.09 15.23 5.86
CA PHE A 147 25.86 14.81 4.69
C PHE A 147 26.28 16.01 3.87
N SER A 148 27.56 16.05 3.51
CA SER A 148 28.12 17.06 2.62
C SER A 148 28.13 16.53 1.18
N ARG A 149 27.94 17.41 0.19
CA ARG A 149 27.90 17.04 -1.23
C ARG A 149 29.20 16.32 -1.64
N GLY A 150 29.09 15.28 -2.46
CA GLY A 150 30.24 14.53 -2.99
C GLY A 150 31.02 13.65 -2.00
N VAL A 151 30.76 13.75 -0.68
CA VAL A 151 31.48 12.99 0.37
C VAL A 151 30.58 11.94 1.04
N HIS A 152 29.61 11.40 0.30
CA HIS A 152 28.71 10.36 0.79
C HIS A 152 28.54 9.24 -0.23
N ALA A 153 28.29 8.02 0.27
CA ALA A 153 27.97 6.85 -0.56
C ALA A 153 26.46 6.59 -0.69
N ILE A 154 25.63 7.54 -0.24
CA ILE A 154 24.17 7.36 -0.21
C ILE A 154 23.61 7.29 -1.63
N ARG A 155 22.88 6.22 -1.93
CA ARG A 155 22.15 6.02 -3.19
C ARG A 155 20.65 6.31 -3.07
N ALA A 156 20.10 6.13 -1.88
CA ALA A 156 18.67 6.27 -1.64
C ALA A 156 18.35 6.61 -0.19
N ILE A 157 17.24 7.33 0.01
CA ILE A 157 16.63 7.58 1.31
C ILE A 157 15.19 7.06 1.27
N ILE A 158 14.83 6.24 2.25
CA ILE A 158 13.47 5.70 2.40
C ILE A 158 12.82 6.37 3.61
N VAL A 159 11.76 7.14 3.38
CA VAL A 159 10.93 7.76 4.42
C VAL A 159 9.73 6.85 4.67
N LEU A 160 9.62 6.35 5.88
CA LEU A 160 8.55 5.49 6.36
C LEU A 160 7.63 6.29 7.27
N ASN A 161 6.32 6.13 7.09
CA ASN A 161 5.30 6.78 7.90
C ASN A 161 5.36 8.32 7.77
N THR A 162 4.69 8.81 6.72
CA THR A 162 4.67 10.17 6.13
C THR A 162 4.43 11.37 7.05
N THR A 163 4.23 11.17 8.35
CA THR A 163 4.15 12.27 9.31
C THR A 163 5.54 12.90 9.48
N GLY A 164 5.81 13.98 8.76
CA GLY A 164 7.12 14.64 8.73
C GLY A 164 7.16 15.87 7.82
N SER A 165 8.33 16.46 7.65
CA SER A 165 8.57 17.60 6.77
C SER A 165 9.71 17.32 5.79
N LEU A 166 9.48 17.62 4.51
CA LEU A 166 10.48 17.54 3.46
C LEU A 166 10.62 18.95 2.85
N SER A 167 11.81 19.53 2.92
CA SER A 167 12.07 20.82 2.27
C SER A 167 12.30 20.63 0.76
N THR A 168 11.86 21.59 -0.04
CA THR A 168 12.16 21.63 -1.49
C THR A 168 13.66 21.63 -1.76
N ALA A 169 14.43 22.35 -0.93
CA ALA A 169 15.88 22.36 -0.98
C ALA A 169 16.48 20.96 -0.81
N ALA A 170 15.93 20.14 0.09
CA ALA A 170 16.39 18.77 0.27
C ALA A 170 16.05 17.86 -0.91
N ILE A 171 14.86 18.02 -1.51
CA ILE A 171 14.48 17.27 -2.72
C ILE A 171 15.46 17.61 -3.86
N GLN A 172 15.72 18.90 -4.08
CA GLN A 172 16.68 19.34 -5.10
C GLN A 172 18.10 18.82 -4.81
N TRP A 173 18.55 18.91 -3.56
CA TRP A 173 19.86 18.40 -3.15
C TRP A 173 20.00 16.91 -3.44
N CYS A 174 18.96 16.11 -3.15
CA CYS A 174 18.95 14.68 -3.46
C CYS A 174 18.98 14.43 -4.97
N ALA A 175 18.20 15.20 -5.75
CA ALA A 175 18.19 15.10 -7.22
C ALA A 175 19.58 15.40 -7.82
N ASP A 176 20.25 16.46 -7.37
CA ASP A 176 21.59 16.85 -7.81
C ASP A 176 22.64 15.75 -7.56
N GLN A 177 22.51 15.04 -6.43
CA GLN A 177 23.42 13.96 -6.02
C GLN A 177 22.94 12.58 -6.50
N ARG A 178 21.88 12.52 -7.32
CA ARG A 178 21.25 11.29 -7.84
C ARG A 178 20.78 10.31 -6.76
N ILE A 179 20.36 10.83 -5.62
CA ILE A 179 19.77 10.09 -4.53
C ILE A 179 18.28 9.90 -4.79
N ALA A 180 17.82 8.66 -4.79
CA ALA A 180 16.39 8.37 -4.88
C ALA A 180 15.69 8.58 -3.53
N LEU A 181 14.54 9.26 -3.52
CA LEU A 181 13.68 9.32 -2.32
C LEU A 181 12.47 8.43 -2.52
N TYR A 182 12.29 7.47 -1.61
CA TYR A 182 11.10 6.62 -1.55
C TYR A 182 10.27 7.03 -0.34
N ILE A 183 8.99 7.35 -0.53
CA ILE A 183 8.11 7.76 0.56
C ILE A 183 6.97 6.74 0.69
N LEU A 184 6.99 5.98 1.77
CA LEU A 184 6.00 4.95 2.09
C LEU A 184 5.08 5.43 3.22
N ASP A 185 3.77 5.25 3.03
CA ASP A 185 2.79 5.48 4.10
C ASP A 185 2.82 4.35 5.16
N ARG A 186 1.93 4.45 6.15
CA ARG A 186 1.80 3.44 7.21
C ARG A 186 1.24 2.09 6.73
N ASP A 187 0.57 2.08 5.59
CA ASP A 187 -0.08 0.91 4.97
C ASP A 187 0.81 0.24 3.91
N ALA A 188 2.06 0.69 3.79
CA ALA A 188 3.03 0.25 2.80
C ALA A 188 2.66 0.61 1.35
N ASN A 189 1.99 1.73 1.13
CA ASN A 189 1.82 2.28 -0.21
C ASN A 189 2.95 3.26 -0.51
N LEU A 190 3.50 3.17 -1.72
CA LEU A 190 4.42 4.17 -2.25
C LEU A 190 3.61 5.42 -2.62
N THR A 191 3.78 6.46 -1.82
CA THR A 191 3.03 7.73 -1.97
C THR A 191 3.74 8.72 -2.88
N ALA A 192 5.07 8.70 -2.85
CA ALA A 192 5.89 9.54 -3.69
C ALA A 192 7.24 8.87 -3.93
N LEU A 193 7.73 9.05 -5.14
CA LEU A 193 9.03 8.61 -5.61
C LEU A 193 9.70 9.80 -6.27
N THR A 194 10.92 10.12 -5.88
CA THR A 194 11.75 11.10 -6.59
C THR A 194 13.02 10.44 -7.06
N HIS A 195 13.40 10.75 -8.30
CA HIS A 195 14.63 10.28 -8.92
C HIS A 195 15.10 11.33 -9.96
N PRO A 196 16.33 11.22 -10.48
CA PRO A 196 16.85 12.13 -11.50
C PRO A 196 15.95 12.18 -12.74
N HIS A 197 15.96 13.30 -13.47
CA HIS A 197 15.08 13.55 -14.60
C HIS A 197 14.96 12.35 -15.56
N THR A 198 13.72 11.93 -15.82
CA THR A 198 13.36 10.84 -16.75
C THR A 198 13.80 11.20 -18.17
N PRO A 199 14.58 10.37 -18.89
CA PRO A 199 14.79 10.56 -20.30
C PRO A 199 13.49 10.25 -21.07
N HIS A 200 13.09 11.13 -21.99
CA HIS A 200 11.91 10.92 -22.82
C HIS A 200 12.25 10.05 -24.03
N VAL A 201 12.04 8.73 -23.92
CA VAL A 201 12.33 7.77 -24.99
C VAL A 201 11.04 7.40 -25.74
N ILE A 202 10.70 8.18 -26.77
CA ILE A 202 9.43 8.03 -27.52
C ILE A 202 9.36 6.68 -28.24
N SER A 203 10.47 6.19 -28.79
CA SER A 203 10.52 4.94 -29.55
C SER A 203 10.07 3.73 -28.73
N LEU A 204 10.53 3.63 -27.48
CA LEU A 204 10.14 2.55 -26.57
C LEU A 204 8.67 2.63 -26.20
N ARG A 205 8.14 3.83 -25.91
CA ARG A 205 6.72 4.01 -25.58
C ARG A 205 5.81 3.62 -26.75
N ARG A 206 6.13 4.09 -27.97
CA ARG A 206 5.40 3.69 -29.18
C ARG A 206 5.37 2.17 -29.33
N LEU A 207 6.51 1.53 -29.10
CA LEU A 207 6.62 0.09 -29.16
C LEU A 207 5.79 -0.62 -28.07
N GLN A 208 5.74 -0.09 -26.85
CA GLN A 208 4.87 -0.61 -25.78
C GLN A 208 3.39 -0.63 -26.22
N TYR A 209 2.91 0.43 -26.87
CA TYR A 209 1.53 0.50 -27.32
C TYR A 209 1.24 -0.38 -28.55
N LEU A 210 2.27 -0.74 -29.33
CA LEU A 210 2.12 -1.56 -30.54
C LEU A 210 2.10 -3.06 -30.25
N VAL A 211 2.81 -3.50 -29.21
CA VAL A 211 2.97 -4.93 -28.91
C VAL A 211 1.72 -5.48 -28.22
N GLU A 212 1.30 -6.65 -28.66
CA GLU A 212 0.13 -7.36 -28.14
C GLU A 212 0.33 -7.77 -26.65
N PRO A 213 -0.55 -7.34 -25.73
CA PRO A 213 -0.39 -7.57 -24.29
C PRO A 213 -0.34 -9.04 -23.86
N VAL A 214 -1.06 -9.96 -24.52
CA VAL A 214 -1.08 -11.39 -24.15
C VAL A 214 0.30 -11.99 -24.37
N ALA A 215 0.98 -11.68 -25.48
CA ALA A 215 2.34 -12.14 -25.73
C ALA A 215 3.34 -11.70 -24.64
N LEU A 216 3.23 -10.47 -24.15
CA LEU A 216 4.06 -9.96 -23.05
C LEU A 216 3.73 -10.66 -21.72
N ALA A 217 2.44 -10.76 -21.40
CA ALA A 217 1.95 -11.36 -20.16
C ALA A 217 2.37 -12.84 -20.04
N LYS A 218 2.37 -13.60 -21.14
CA LYS A 218 2.85 -15.00 -21.18
C LYS A 218 4.30 -15.13 -20.75
N GLU A 219 5.16 -14.26 -21.28
CA GLU A 219 6.60 -14.29 -20.97
C GLU A 219 6.86 -13.86 -19.52
N ILE A 220 6.19 -12.80 -19.05
CA ILE A 220 6.27 -12.34 -17.65
C ILE A 220 5.86 -13.47 -16.69
N LEU A 221 4.71 -14.12 -16.94
CA LEU A 221 4.23 -15.20 -16.09
C LEU A 221 5.14 -16.43 -16.15
N SER A 222 5.68 -16.75 -17.32
CA SER A 222 6.66 -17.83 -17.47
C SER A 222 7.94 -17.56 -16.66
N ARG A 223 8.43 -16.32 -16.64
CA ARG A 223 9.57 -15.92 -15.81
C ARG A 223 9.25 -15.98 -14.32
N LYS A 224 8.05 -15.55 -13.90
CA LYS A 224 7.56 -15.72 -12.53
C LYS A 224 7.61 -17.18 -12.09
N LEU A 225 7.03 -18.10 -12.88
CA LEU A 225 7.01 -19.53 -12.53
C LEU A 225 8.42 -20.13 -12.46
N LYS A 226 9.30 -19.79 -13.40
CA LYS A 226 10.72 -20.20 -13.35
C LYS A 226 11.42 -19.67 -12.09
N ALA A 227 11.15 -18.43 -11.71
CA ALA A 227 11.69 -17.84 -10.49
C ALA A 227 11.16 -18.56 -9.23
N CYS A 228 9.87 -18.94 -9.20
CA CYS A 228 9.31 -19.77 -8.14
C CYS A 228 10.01 -21.13 -8.03
N GLN A 229 10.19 -21.83 -9.15
CA GLN A 229 10.89 -23.13 -9.20
C GLN A 229 12.35 -23.01 -8.74
N ARG A 230 13.05 -21.91 -9.08
CA ARG A 230 14.43 -21.67 -8.63
C ARG A 230 14.54 -21.52 -7.11
N ILE A 231 13.53 -20.92 -6.48
CA ILE A 231 13.50 -20.68 -5.03
C ILE A 231 12.98 -21.91 -4.28
N LYS A 232 12.06 -22.65 -4.89
CA LYS A 232 11.37 -23.82 -4.37
C LYS A 232 11.40 -24.96 -5.40
N PRO A 233 12.54 -25.66 -5.56
CA PRO A 233 12.70 -26.71 -6.57
C PRO A 233 11.67 -27.85 -6.43
N GLU A 234 11.18 -28.09 -5.22
CA GLU A 234 10.14 -29.08 -4.94
C GLU A 234 8.82 -28.80 -5.68
N LEU A 235 8.58 -27.57 -6.12
CA LEU A 235 7.39 -27.19 -6.90
C LEU A 235 7.56 -27.39 -8.41
N ALA A 236 8.71 -27.86 -8.88
CA ALA A 236 9.00 -27.97 -10.30
C ALA A 236 7.97 -28.84 -11.02
N GLU A 237 7.68 -30.02 -10.50
CA GLU A 237 6.71 -30.96 -11.09
C GLU A 237 5.30 -30.38 -11.12
N THR A 238 4.85 -29.77 -10.02
CA THR A 238 3.50 -29.21 -9.92
C THR A 238 3.31 -27.97 -10.79
N LEU A 239 4.35 -27.15 -10.99
CA LEU A 239 4.27 -25.94 -11.79
C LEU A 239 4.52 -26.19 -13.29
N THR A 240 5.13 -27.30 -13.67
CA THR A 240 5.45 -27.62 -15.07
C THR A 240 4.23 -27.59 -16.01
N PRO A 241 3.05 -28.15 -15.66
CA PRO A 241 1.86 -28.11 -16.50
C PRO A 241 1.35 -26.70 -16.83
N PHE A 242 1.64 -25.71 -15.98
CA PHE A 242 1.22 -24.34 -16.22
C PHE A 242 1.94 -23.71 -17.40
N PHE A 243 3.20 -24.06 -17.69
CA PHE A 243 3.91 -23.50 -18.86
C PHE A 243 3.22 -23.84 -20.18
N ALA A 244 2.75 -25.08 -20.34
CA ALA A 244 2.00 -25.50 -21.51
C ALA A 244 0.65 -24.76 -21.61
N SER A 245 -0.02 -24.57 -20.48
CA SER A 245 -1.30 -23.85 -20.40
C SER A 245 -1.14 -22.36 -20.72
N ILE A 246 -0.08 -21.72 -20.22
CA ILE A 246 0.28 -20.33 -20.51
C ILE A 246 0.60 -20.15 -21.99
N GLY A 247 1.35 -21.08 -22.60
CA GLY A 247 1.68 -21.02 -24.03
C GLY A 247 0.42 -21.01 -24.92
N LYS A 248 -0.59 -21.81 -24.57
CA LYS A 248 -1.86 -21.94 -25.30
C LYS A 248 -2.90 -20.86 -24.99
N ALA A 249 -2.71 -20.05 -23.95
CA ALA A 249 -3.71 -19.04 -23.57
C ALA A 249 -3.86 -17.96 -24.65
N GLU A 250 -5.09 -17.57 -24.99
CA GLU A 250 -5.34 -16.50 -25.97
C GLU A 250 -5.91 -15.23 -25.33
N ALA A 251 -6.26 -15.28 -24.05
CA ALA A 251 -6.86 -14.18 -23.30
C ALA A 251 -6.11 -13.90 -21.98
N LEU A 252 -6.07 -12.62 -21.59
CA LEU A 252 -5.46 -12.18 -20.33
C LEU A 252 -6.15 -12.79 -19.10
N GLU A 253 -7.47 -12.98 -19.14
CA GLU A 253 -8.19 -13.58 -18.00
C GLU A 253 -7.78 -15.03 -17.74
N SER A 254 -7.52 -15.80 -18.79
CA SER A 254 -6.99 -17.16 -18.65
C SER A 254 -5.60 -17.14 -17.99
N LEU A 255 -4.74 -16.20 -18.38
CA LEU A 255 -3.41 -16.04 -17.78
C LEU A 255 -3.50 -15.67 -16.29
N ARG A 256 -4.40 -14.75 -15.92
CA ARG A 256 -4.64 -14.39 -14.51
C ARG A 256 -5.16 -15.57 -13.69
N LEU A 257 -6.02 -16.40 -14.27
CA LEU A 257 -6.48 -17.61 -13.59
C LEU A 257 -5.35 -18.61 -13.34
N PHE A 258 -4.46 -18.80 -14.33
CA PHE A 258 -3.27 -19.65 -14.17
C PHE A 258 -2.31 -19.09 -13.13
N GLU A 259 -2.10 -17.77 -13.12
CA GLU A 259 -1.32 -17.07 -12.10
C GLU A 259 -1.88 -17.30 -10.70
N ALA A 260 -3.19 -17.11 -10.51
CA ALA A 260 -3.83 -17.27 -9.21
C ALA A 260 -3.72 -18.71 -8.68
N ARG A 261 -3.94 -19.71 -9.55
CA ARG A 261 -3.78 -21.14 -9.19
C ARG A 261 -2.34 -21.49 -8.83
N ALA A 262 -1.38 -21.03 -9.62
CA ALA A 262 0.04 -21.22 -9.33
C ALA A 262 0.47 -20.51 -8.03
N ALA A 263 -0.08 -19.32 -7.77
CA ALA A 263 0.17 -18.57 -6.54
C ALA A 263 -0.32 -19.34 -5.30
N ILE A 264 -1.51 -19.96 -5.35
CA ILE A 264 -2.02 -20.78 -4.23
C ILE A 264 -1.04 -21.91 -3.88
N ILE A 265 -0.57 -22.65 -4.90
CA ILE A 265 0.41 -23.73 -4.73
C ILE A 265 1.71 -23.19 -4.13
N TYR A 266 2.22 -22.09 -4.69
CA TYR A 266 3.43 -21.43 -4.22
C TYR A 266 3.32 -20.98 -2.75
N TRP A 267 2.25 -20.29 -2.37
CA TRP A 267 2.06 -19.79 -1.01
C TRP A 267 1.87 -20.91 0.01
N THR A 268 1.19 -21.99 -0.37
CA THR A 268 1.01 -23.17 0.49
C THR A 268 2.35 -23.84 0.82
N SER A 269 3.35 -23.76 -0.07
CA SER A 269 4.70 -24.29 0.15
C SER A 269 5.53 -23.56 1.21
N TRP A 270 5.09 -22.37 1.63
CA TRP A 270 5.74 -21.56 2.66
C TRP A 270 5.19 -21.82 4.07
N ASN A 271 4.25 -22.76 4.21
CA ASN A 271 3.64 -23.13 5.48
C ASN A 271 4.70 -23.61 6.48
N SER A 272 5.09 -22.71 7.37
CA SER A 272 6.17 -22.91 8.33
C SER A 272 5.81 -22.29 9.66
N ALA A 273 6.20 -22.97 10.74
CA ALA A 273 5.96 -22.52 12.10
C ALA A 273 6.85 -21.32 12.43
N ILE A 274 6.26 -20.28 13.02
CA ILE A 274 6.93 -19.06 13.41
C ILE A 274 7.33 -19.16 14.88
N LYS A 275 8.59 -18.81 15.18
CA LYS A 275 9.11 -18.86 16.56
C LYS A 275 8.73 -17.57 17.30
N TRP A 276 7.85 -17.69 18.29
CA TRP A 276 7.42 -16.58 19.14
C TRP A 276 8.08 -16.62 20.52
N LYS A 277 8.35 -15.44 21.10
CA LYS A 277 8.82 -15.29 22.48
C LYS A 277 7.72 -15.64 23.46
N GLU A 278 6.56 -15.05 23.28
CA GLU A 278 5.38 -15.24 24.11
C GLU A 278 4.65 -16.55 23.75
N LYS A 279 4.04 -17.19 24.74
CA LYS A 279 3.18 -18.37 24.53
C LYS A 279 1.77 -17.98 24.10
N ASP A 280 1.31 -16.82 24.57
CA ASP A 280 -0.01 -16.26 24.27
C ASP A 280 0.05 -15.37 23.02
N VAL A 281 0.20 -16.04 21.87
CA VAL A 281 0.08 -15.44 20.55
C VAL A 281 -1.14 -16.02 19.85
N PRO A 282 -1.89 -15.22 19.05
CA PRO A 282 -3.01 -15.71 18.27
C PRO A 282 -2.64 -16.95 17.47
N VAL A 283 -3.53 -17.95 17.42
CA VAL A 283 -3.27 -19.24 16.76
C VAL A 283 -2.92 -19.02 15.30
N GLU A 284 -3.58 -18.07 14.66
CA GLU A 284 -3.37 -17.67 13.27
C GLU A 284 -1.97 -17.12 13.02
N TRP A 285 -1.26 -16.63 14.04
CA TRP A 285 0.09 -16.08 13.91
C TRP A 285 1.17 -17.17 14.09
N LYS A 286 0.81 -18.37 14.57
CA LYS A 286 1.77 -19.45 14.85
C LYS A 286 2.35 -20.05 13.58
N SER A 287 1.61 -20.05 12.48
CA SER A 287 2.08 -20.53 11.18
C SER A 287 1.56 -19.65 10.05
N PHE A 288 2.38 -19.48 9.01
CA PHE A 288 1.95 -18.81 7.79
C PHE A 288 1.11 -19.76 6.95
N THR A 289 -0.08 -19.33 6.52
CA THR A 289 -0.98 -20.17 5.70
C THR A 289 -1.07 -19.67 4.26
N GLN A 290 -1.37 -18.39 4.06
CA GLN A 290 -1.60 -17.84 2.72
C GLN A 290 -1.34 -16.33 2.62
N ARG A 291 -1.12 -15.89 1.39
CA ARG A 291 -1.00 -14.48 1.01
C ARG A 291 -2.36 -13.85 0.74
N ALA A 292 -3.22 -13.84 1.76
CA ALA A 292 -4.53 -13.20 1.70
C ALA A 292 -4.85 -12.51 3.03
N SER A 293 -5.71 -11.50 2.96
CA SER A 293 -6.29 -10.81 4.11
C SER A 293 -7.67 -11.36 4.38
N GLY A 294 -7.98 -11.64 5.64
CA GLY A 294 -9.35 -11.97 6.07
C GLY A 294 -10.35 -10.82 5.89
N ILE A 295 -9.87 -9.59 5.67
CA ILE A 295 -10.71 -8.39 5.49
C ILE A 295 -10.98 -8.13 4.01
N SER A 296 -9.93 -8.17 3.19
CA SER A 296 -10.02 -7.77 1.77
C SER A 296 -10.07 -8.96 0.80
N GLY A 297 -9.78 -10.18 1.26
CA GLY A 297 -9.53 -11.35 0.43
C GLY A 297 -8.25 -11.25 -0.42
N LYS A 298 -7.51 -10.14 -0.34
CA LYS A 298 -6.33 -9.84 -1.15
C LYS A 298 -5.10 -9.61 -0.27
N GLY A 299 -3.92 -9.49 -0.86
CA GLY A 299 -2.66 -9.34 -0.12
C GLY A 299 -2.49 -8.02 0.67
N TYR A 300 -3.36 -7.02 0.48
CA TYR A 300 -3.31 -5.74 1.19
C TYR A 300 -4.22 -5.73 2.43
N LYS A 301 -4.00 -4.79 3.37
CA LYS A 301 -4.62 -4.80 4.72
C LYS A 301 -4.34 -6.11 5.46
N ALA A 302 -3.08 -6.31 5.82
CA ALA A 302 -2.60 -7.58 6.36
C ALA A 302 -3.36 -7.99 7.63
N THR A 303 -3.83 -9.24 7.67
CA THR A 303 -4.38 -9.89 8.87
C THR A 303 -3.41 -10.91 9.48
N HIS A 304 -2.21 -11.02 8.92
CA HIS A 304 -1.13 -11.87 9.41
C HIS A 304 0.19 -11.09 9.49
N PRO A 305 1.03 -11.26 10.54
CA PRO A 305 2.29 -10.53 10.69
C PRO A 305 3.23 -10.63 9.48
N VAL A 306 3.39 -11.83 8.91
CA VAL A 306 4.20 -12.04 7.70
C VAL A 306 3.62 -11.32 6.48
N ASN A 307 2.30 -11.20 6.38
CA ASN A 307 1.68 -10.41 5.32
C ASN A 307 1.98 -8.91 5.47
N ALA A 308 2.11 -8.41 6.70
CA ALA A 308 2.54 -7.03 6.95
C ALA A 308 4.01 -6.81 6.54
N LEU A 309 4.90 -7.78 6.82
CA LEU A 309 6.29 -7.78 6.36
C LEU A 309 6.36 -7.74 4.82
N LEU A 310 5.65 -8.65 4.15
CA LEU A 310 5.62 -8.74 2.69
C LEU A 310 5.05 -7.48 2.03
N ASN A 311 4.06 -6.80 2.65
CA ASN A 311 3.52 -5.54 2.13
C ASN A 311 4.63 -4.48 1.99
N TYR A 312 5.42 -4.24 3.03
CA TYR A 312 6.53 -3.29 2.98
C TYR A 312 7.65 -3.75 2.04
N ALA A 313 7.95 -5.04 2.03
CA ALA A 313 8.96 -5.61 1.13
C ALA A 313 8.58 -5.41 -0.35
N TYR A 314 7.31 -5.59 -0.70
CA TYR A 314 6.81 -5.33 -2.05
C TYR A 314 6.65 -3.85 -2.36
N ALA A 315 6.33 -3.01 -1.37
CA ALA A 315 6.25 -1.57 -1.56
C ALA A 315 7.61 -0.99 -2.01
N ILE A 316 8.69 -1.39 -1.35
CA ILE A 316 10.03 -0.94 -1.74
C ILE A 316 10.46 -1.55 -3.07
N LEU A 317 10.15 -2.83 -3.33
CA LEU A 317 10.41 -3.45 -4.62
C LEU A 317 9.69 -2.71 -5.76
N ALA A 318 8.42 -2.34 -5.55
CA ALA A 318 7.64 -1.55 -6.51
C ALA A 318 8.32 -0.22 -6.81
N GLY A 319 8.76 0.50 -5.78
CA GLY A 319 9.52 1.73 -5.95
C GLY A 319 10.81 1.54 -6.72
N GLN A 320 11.58 0.49 -6.43
CA GLN A 320 12.83 0.23 -7.17
C GLN A 320 12.56 -0.07 -8.65
N VAL A 321 11.53 -0.88 -8.96
CA VAL A 321 11.13 -1.19 -10.34
C VAL A 321 10.64 0.08 -11.05
N GLU A 322 9.75 0.85 -10.43
CA GLU A 322 9.21 2.09 -10.98
C GLU A 322 10.33 3.09 -11.31
N ARG A 323 11.28 3.28 -10.39
CA ARG A 323 12.45 4.14 -10.61
C ARG A 323 13.23 3.72 -11.84
N VAL A 324 13.54 2.43 -11.99
CA VAL A 324 14.36 1.97 -13.12
C VAL A 324 13.58 2.03 -14.43
N LEU A 325 12.26 1.79 -14.41
CA LEU A 325 11.39 1.96 -15.60
C LEU A 325 11.33 3.40 -16.07
N GLN A 326 11.16 4.35 -15.14
CA GLN A 326 11.18 5.77 -15.44
C GLN A 326 12.55 6.19 -15.98
N ILE A 327 13.65 5.75 -15.37
CA ILE A 327 15.00 6.01 -15.89
C ILE A 327 15.21 5.38 -17.28
N ALA A 328 14.61 4.23 -17.57
CA ALA A 328 14.67 3.60 -18.90
C ALA A 328 13.82 4.32 -19.95
N GLY A 329 12.93 5.24 -19.54
CA GLY A 329 12.05 6.00 -20.42
C GLY A 329 10.75 5.31 -20.81
N LEU A 330 10.43 4.17 -20.18
CA LEU A 330 9.18 3.43 -20.39
C LEU A 330 7.99 4.16 -19.76
N ASP A 331 6.79 3.91 -20.28
CA ASP A 331 5.55 4.30 -19.64
C ASP A 331 5.15 3.25 -18.59
N VAL A 332 5.08 3.67 -17.33
CA VAL A 332 4.77 2.80 -16.18
C VAL A 332 3.29 2.45 -16.09
N ALA A 333 2.42 3.21 -16.73
CA ALA A 333 0.98 2.97 -16.72
C ALA A 333 0.59 1.79 -17.62
N VAL A 334 1.40 1.50 -18.64
CA VAL A 334 1.09 0.51 -19.70
C VAL A 334 1.46 -0.89 -19.23
N GLY A 335 0.52 -1.55 -18.58
CA GLY A 335 0.65 -2.94 -18.15
C GLY A 335 0.34 -3.92 -19.28
N SER A 336 0.56 -5.20 -19.02
CA SER A 336 0.15 -6.31 -19.87
C SER A 336 -0.71 -7.30 -19.08
N LEU A 337 -0.18 -7.87 -17.99
CA LEU A 337 -0.90 -8.83 -17.16
C LEU A 337 -1.89 -8.12 -16.22
N HIS A 338 -1.44 -7.09 -15.53
CA HIS A 338 -2.30 -6.26 -14.69
C HIS A 338 -3.07 -5.28 -15.58
N SER A 339 -4.40 -5.25 -15.44
CA SER A 339 -5.29 -4.39 -16.23
C SER A 339 -4.82 -2.95 -16.18
N ASP A 340 -4.86 -2.26 -17.31
CA ASP A 340 -4.71 -0.81 -17.34
C ASP A 340 -5.79 -0.18 -16.46
N GLN A 341 -5.35 0.52 -15.43
CA GLN A 341 -6.21 1.26 -14.51
C GLN A 341 -5.61 2.65 -14.40
N ASP A 342 -6.43 3.67 -14.69
CA ASP A 342 -5.99 5.05 -14.62
C ASP A 342 -5.40 5.36 -13.23
N GLY A 343 -4.26 6.03 -13.23
CA GLY A 343 -3.52 6.38 -12.01
C GLY A 343 -2.73 5.23 -11.38
N ARG A 344 -2.68 4.04 -11.99
CA ARG A 344 -1.87 2.90 -11.52
C ARG A 344 -0.66 2.68 -12.41
N ALA A 345 0.51 2.49 -11.80
CA ALA A 345 1.70 2.03 -12.50
C ALA A 345 1.62 0.51 -12.81
N SER A 346 0.72 0.10 -13.71
CA SER A 346 0.44 -1.32 -13.99
C SER A 346 1.67 -2.11 -14.47
N LEU A 347 2.56 -1.49 -15.25
CA LEU A 347 3.81 -2.13 -15.70
C LEU A 347 4.75 -2.48 -14.53
N VAL A 348 4.73 -1.66 -13.47
CA VAL A 348 5.54 -1.93 -12.27
C VAL A 348 5.11 -3.26 -11.67
N PHE A 349 3.81 -3.47 -11.50
CA PHE A 349 3.30 -4.71 -10.92
C PHE A 349 3.59 -5.93 -11.80
N ASP A 350 3.55 -5.78 -13.12
CA ASP A 350 3.96 -6.82 -14.06
C ASP A 350 5.41 -7.23 -13.90
N LEU A 351 6.33 -6.25 -13.89
CA LEU A 351 7.77 -6.52 -13.84
C LEU A 351 8.28 -6.83 -12.43
N MET A 352 7.45 -6.61 -11.41
CA MET A 352 7.69 -7.18 -10.09
C MET A 352 7.48 -8.69 -10.06
N GLU A 353 6.60 -9.26 -10.90
CA GLU A 353 6.22 -10.67 -10.81
C GLU A 353 7.41 -11.65 -10.87
N PRO A 354 8.39 -11.50 -11.78
CA PRO A 354 9.60 -12.35 -11.79
C PRO A 354 10.53 -12.13 -10.60
N LEU A 355 10.48 -10.97 -9.96
CA LEU A 355 11.36 -10.56 -8.86
C LEU A 355 10.82 -10.94 -7.48
N ARG A 356 9.49 -11.06 -7.32
CA ARG A 356 8.82 -11.37 -6.05
C ARG A 356 9.41 -12.61 -5.34
N PRO A 357 9.64 -13.77 -6.01
CA PRO A 357 10.13 -14.96 -5.31
C PRO A 357 11.48 -14.77 -4.63
N GLN A 358 12.33 -13.86 -5.15
CA GLN A 358 13.62 -13.54 -4.52
C GLN A 358 13.43 -12.75 -3.22
N VAL A 359 12.50 -11.79 -3.21
CA VAL A 359 12.13 -11.04 -2.00
C VAL A 359 11.46 -11.97 -0.99
N ASP A 360 10.58 -12.85 -1.45
CA ASP A 360 9.89 -13.84 -0.61
C ASP A 360 10.90 -14.71 0.13
N ARG A 361 11.88 -15.26 -0.58
CA ARG A 361 12.95 -16.05 0.04
C ARG A 361 13.65 -15.28 1.17
N VAL A 362 14.02 -14.03 0.94
CA VAL A 362 14.72 -13.21 1.95
C VAL A 362 13.85 -13.01 3.19
N ILE A 363 12.57 -12.67 3.00
CA ILE A 363 11.64 -12.46 4.11
C ILE A 363 11.38 -13.75 4.88
N PHE A 364 11.07 -14.86 4.21
CA PHE A 364 10.79 -16.13 4.88
C PHE A 364 12.01 -16.72 5.58
N SER A 365 13.20 -16.65 4.97
CA SER A 365 14.45 -17.06 5.64
C SER A 365 14.69 -16.25 6.91
N TRP A 366 14.41 -14.94 6.88
CA TRP A 366 14.56 -14.10 8.06
C TRP A 366 13.47 -14.38 9.12
N VAL A 367 12.21 -14.58 8.70
CA VAL A 367 11.11 -14.96 9.61
C VAL A 367 11.44 -16.24 10.37
N ALA A 368 11.98 -17.26 9.70
CA ALA A 368 12.34 -18.54 10.32
C ALA A 368 13.55 -18.45 11.27
N ALA A 369 14.47 -17.51 11.02
CA ALA A 369 15.68 -17.30 11.80
C ALA A 369 15.43 -16.49 13.09
N GLN A 370 14.39 -15.65 13.11
CA GLN A 370 14.12 -14.73 14.22
C GLN A 370 13.19 -15.32 15.28
N ARG A 371 13.29 -14.77 16.49
CA ARG A 371 12.31 -14.98 17.56
C ARG A 371 11.44 -13.74 17.68
N TRP A 372 10.21 -13.83 17.19
CA TRP A 372 9.27 -12.72 17.10
C TRP A 372 8.60 -12.44 18.44
N ARG A 373 8.21 -11.18 18.64
CA ARG A 373 7.43 -10.74 19.81
C ARG A 373 6.08 -10.24 19.36
N ARG A 374 5.04 -10.47 20.16
CA ARG A 374 3.72 -9.88 19.88
C ARG A 374 3.78 -8.36 19.70
N SER A 375 4.59 -7.69 20.53
CA SER A 375 4.79 -6.23 20.53
C SER A 375 5.56 -5.68 19.31
N ASP A 376 6.05 -6.54 18.42
CA ASP A 376 6.60 -6.12 17.13
C ASP A 376 5.50 -5.60 16.18
N PHE A 377 4.25 -5.95 16.46
CA PHE A 377 3.09 -5.66 15.63
C PHE A 377 2.02 -4.92 16.43
N VAL A 378 1.27 -4.06 15.74
CA VAL A 378 0.10 -3.36 16.26
C VAL A 378 -1.10 -3.75 15.40
N VAL A 379 -2.20 -4.12 16.03
CA VAL A 379 -3.47 -4.36 15.34
C VAL A 379 -4.32 -3.12 15.47
N ASP A 380 -4.78 -2.56 14.36
CA ASP A 380 -5.71 -1.43 14.39
C ASP A 380 -7.16 -1.86 14.66
N ARG A 381 -8.06 -0.88 14.78
CA ARG A 381 -9.48 -1.12 15.10
C ARG A 381 -10.19 -1.94 14.02
N GLN A 382 -9.65 -1.97 12.80
CA GLN A 382 -10.19 -2.70 11.67
C GLN A 382 -9.61 -4.12 11.58
N GLY A 383 -8.74 -4.52 12.50
CA GLY A 383 -8.05 -5.81 12.48
C GLY A 383 -6.84 -5.85 11.56
N VAL A 384 -6.40 -4.70 11.02
CA VAL A 384 -5.21 -4.64 10.16
C VAL A 384 -3.97 -4.63 11.03
N ILE A 385 -3.07 -5.55 10.73
CA ILE A 385 -1.77 -5.68 11.38
C ILE A 385 -0.77 -4.73 10.72
N ARG A 386 -0.19 -3.87 11.54
CA ARG A 386 0.86 -2.92 11.20
C ARG A 386 2.13 -3.28 11.97
N MET A 387 3.27 -2.92 11.41
CA MET A 387 4.57 -3.19 12.03
C MET A 387 5.05 -2.02 12.88
N HIS A 388 5.89 -2.32 13.87
CA HIS A 388 6.68 -1.30 14.52
C HIS A 388 7.51 -0.51 13.48
N PRO A 389 7.61 0.83 13.53
CA PRO A 389 8.37 1.60 12.54
C PRO A 389 9.84 1.18 12.39
N GLN A 390 10.51 0.89 13.50
CA GLN A 390 11.89 0.35 13.48
C GLN A 390 11.97 -1.05 12.83
N LEU A 391 10.95 -1.89 12.98
CA LEU A 391 10.88 -3.17 12.26
C LEU A 391 10.71 -2.91 10.75
N ALA A 392 9.86 -1.97 10.36
CA ALA A 392 9.68 -1.60 8.96
C ALA A 392 10.98 -1.11 8.30
N ARG A 393 11.84 -0.36 9.02
CA ARG A 393 13.20 0.00 8.54
C ARG A 393 14.02 -1.23 8.18
N VAL A 394 14.09 -2.19 9.09
CA VAL A 394 14.84 -3.44 8.88
C VAL A 394 14.28 -4.23 7.70
N VAL A 395 12.94 -4.30 7.57
CA VAL A 395 12.26 -4.99 6.46
C VAL A 395 12.62 -4.37 5.12
N VAL A 396 12.47 -3.05 4.98
CA VAL A 396 12.74 -2.40 3.69
C VAL A 396 14.22 -2.52 3.32
N THR A 397 15.14 -2.40 4.29
CA THR A 397 16.57 -2.57 4.04
C THR A 397 16.92 -4.00 3.60
N LYS A 398 16.30 -5.02 4.20
CA LYS A 398 16.52 -6.42 3.79
C LYS A 398 15.87 -6.76 2.45
N ALA A 399 14.73 -6.15 2.13
CA ALA A 399 13.98 -6.43 0.90
C ALA A 399 14.58 -5.78 -0.35
N LEU A 400 15.50 -4.82 -0.21
CA LEU A 400 16.16 -4.17 -1.34
C LEU A 400 16.91 -5.20 -2.19
N LEU A 401 16.56 -5.26 -3.47
CA LEU A 401 17.33 -6.02 -4.44
C LEU A 401 18.48 -5.17 -4.99
N PRO A 402 19.61 -5.77 -5.40
CA PRO A 402 20.65 -5.06 -6.12
C PRO A 402 20.11 -4.45 -7.42
N ASP A 403 20.48 -3.20 -7.71
CA ASP A 403 20.01 -2.47 -8.91
C ASP A 403 20.31 -3.22 -10.23
N GLY A 404 21.39 -4.02 -10.28
CA GLY A 404 21.71 -4.86 -11.43
C GLY A 404 20.64 -5.90 -11.74
N VAL A 405 20.08 -6.57 -10.72
CA VAL A 405 19.03 -7.59 -10.90
C VAL A 405 17.76 -6.98 -11.51
N ILE A 406 17.39 -5.79 -11.05
CA ILE A 406 16.21 -5.08 -11.55
C ILE A 406 16.44 -4.58 -12.98
N ARG A 407 17.65 -4.06 -13.25
CA ARG A 407 18.06 -3.63 -14.59
C ARG A 407 18.04 -4.79 -15.58
N ASP A 408 18.51 -5.96 -15.19
CA ASP A 408 18.54 -7.14 -16.06
C ASP A 408 17.12 -7.58 -16.45
N GLU A 409 16.17 -7.56 -15.51
CA GLU A 409 14.77 -7.87 -15.82
C GLU A 409 14.15 -6.84 -16.77
N ILE A 410 14.39 -5.56 -16.54
CA ILE A 410 13.88 -4.48 -17.41
C ILE A 410 14.53 -4.56 -18.80
N ASN A 411 15.83 -4.84 -18.89
CA ASN A 411 16.51 -5.07 -20.16
C ASN A 411 15.92 -6.29 -20.90
N ALA A 412 15.62 -7.37 -20.18
CA ALA A 412 14.99 -8.55 -20.76
C ALA A 412 13.56 -8.27 -21.25
N TYR A 413 12.83 -7.35 -20.60
CA TYR A 413 11.54 -6.83 -21.08
C TYR A 413 11.70 -5.95 -22.32
N VAL A 414 12.64 -5.00 -22.33
CA VAL A 414 12.93 -4.17 -23.51
C VAL A 414 13.38 -5.00 -24.71
N GLY A 415 14.18 -6.04 -24.50
CA GLY A 415 14.57 -6.98 -25.54
C GLY A 415 13.39 -7.80 -26.07
N LEU A 416 12.45 -8.20 -25.20
CA LEU A 416 11.21 -8.86 -25.61
C LEU A 416 10.35 -7.94 -26.46
N LEU A 417 10.15 -6.71 -25.99
CA LEU A 417 9.44 -5.65 -26.68
C LEU A 417 9.94 -5.48 -28.12
N LYS A 418 11.26 -5.29 -28.31
CA LYS A 418 11.86 -5.14 -29.66
C LYS A 418 11.58 -6.36 -30.55
N ARG A 419 11.83 -7.57 -30.03
CA ARG A 419 11.59 -8.82 -30.76
C ARG A 419 10.13 -9.02 -31.20
N LEU A 420 9.18 -8.52 -30.43
CA LEU A 420 7.75 -8.61 -30.76
C LEU A 420 7.31 -7.48 -31.69
N GLY A 421 7.86 -6.27 -31.53
CA GLY A 421 7.57 -5.13 -32.40
C GLY A 421 8.15 -5.25 -33.81
N ASP A 422 9.26 -5.96 -33.98
CA ASP A 422 9.88 -6.21 -35.29
C ASP A 422 9.16 -7.30 -36.10
N LYS A 423 8.22 -8.05 -35.50
CA LYS A 423 7.38 -8.99 -36.25
C LYS A 423 6.35 -8.18 -37.05
N PRO A 424 6.15 -8.45 -38.36
CA PRO A 424 5.09 -7.81 -39.10
C PRO A 424 3.78 -8.09 -38.36
N LEU A 425 3.08 -7.02 -37.97
CA LEU A 425 1.74 -7.11 -37.43
C LEU A 425 0.93 -7.99 -38.39
N LYS A 426 0.53 -9.18 -37.93
CA LYS A 426 -0.57 -9.91 -38.57
C LYS A 426 -1.79 -9.03 -38.33
N LEU A 427 -1.99 -8.04 -39.19
CA LEU A 427 -3.24 -7.32 -39.31
C LEU A 427 -4.29 -8.41 -39.48
N ALA A 428 -5.08 -8.62 -38.42
CA ALA A 428 -6.23 -9.48 -38.49
C ALA A 428 -7.04 -8.99 -39.70
N THR A 429 -7.19 -9.89 -40.66
CA THR A 429 -7.92 -9.74 -41.91
C THR A 429 -9.13 -8.84 -41.73
N GLN A 430 -9.16 -7.79 -42.54
CA GLN A 430 -10.32 -6.93 -42.75
C GLN A 430 -11.57 -7.82 -42.86
N GLN A 431 -12.40 -7.82 -41.83
CA GLN A 431 -13.80 -8.13 -42.03
C GLN A 431 -14.32 -7.04 -42.96
N THR A 432 -14.60 -7.44 -44.19
CA THR A 432 -15.38 -6.71 -45.17
C THR A 432 -16.67 -6.23 -44.50
N LEU A 433 -16.67 -4.97 -44.09
CA LEU A 433 -17.90 -4.24 -43.82
C LEU A 433 -18.54 -3.96 -45.17
N ASN A 434 -19.41 -4.87 -45.59
CA ASN A 434 -20.48 -4.54 -46.54
C ASN A 434 -21.55 -3.76 -45.75
N ILE A 435 -21.50 -2.43 -45.82
CA ILE A 435 -22.67 -1.54 -45.69
C ILE A 435 -22.55 -0.49 -46.77
#